data_AF-A0A7X4YHD2-F1
#
_entry.id   AF-A0A7X4YHD2-F1
#
_cell.length_a   1.000
_cell.length_b   1.000
_cell.length_c   1.000
_cell.angle_alpha   90.00
_cell.angle_beta   90.00
_cell.angle_gamma   90.00
#
_symmetry.space_group_name_H-M   'P 1'
#
loop_
_entity.id
_entity.type
_entity.pdbx_description
1 polymer ?
#
loop_
_entity_poly.entity_id
_entity_poly.type
_entity_poly.pdbx_seq_one_letter_code
_entity_poly.pdbx_strand_id
1 'polypeptide(L)'
;MAIGRQLAAEDPDTHAPTLPLRLNEYSRELSWSDQTEASLTLAEEALAVIWPLFQARPADFHRDGARVLENLLETHQMCGSKPQGTVLERIDTFKAMGFPL
;
A
#
# COMPACT_ATOMS: atom_id res chain seq x y z
N MET A 1 -7.13 14.27 2.66
CA MET A 1 -7.47 14.50 1.24
C MET A 1 -6.60 13.56 0.44
N ALA A 2 -7.18 12.50 -0.13
CA ALA A 2 -6.40 11.45 -0.81
C ALA A 2 -6.05 11.90 -2.24
N ILE A 3 -5.00 12.71 -2.39
CA ILE A 3 -4.51 13.19 -3.69
C ILE A 3 -4.23 12.01 -4.64
N GLY A 4 -3.79 10.88 -4.08
CA GLY A 4 -3.56 9.66 -4.86
C GLY A 4 -4.83 9.05 -5.48
N ARG A 5 -5.98 9.09 -4.80
CA ARG A 5 -7.23 8.54 -5.36
C ARG A 5 -7.71 9.35 -6.56
N GLN A 6 -7.51 10.67 -6.56
CA GLN A 6 -7.94 11.54 -7.64
C GLN A 6 -7.11 11.29 -8.90
N LEU A 7 -5.79 11.19 -8.75
CA LEU A 7 -4.86 10.94 -9.86
C LEU A 7 -5.03 9.54 -10.47
N ALA A 8 -5.25 8.51 -9.65
CA ALA A 8 -5.52 7.16 -10.15
C ALA A 8 -6.89 7.03 -10.83
N ALA A 9 -7.85 7.91 -10.51
CA ALA A 9 -9.16 7.94 -11.16
C ALA A 9 -9.14 8.66 -12.51
N GLU A 10 -8.21 9.60 -12.72
CA GLU A 10 -8.09 10.38 -13.96
C GLU A 10 -7.41 9.59 -15.10
N ASP A 11 -6.41 8.76 -14.80
CA ASP A 11 -5.83 7.81 -15.77
C ASP A 11 -5.32 6.53 -15.07
N PRO A 12 -6.20 5.51 -14.94
CA PRO A 12 -5.90 4.27 -14.24
C PRO A 12 -4.79 3.44 -14.90
N ASP A 13 -4.66 3.47 -16.23
CA ASP A 13 -3.69 2.62 -16.93
C ASP A 13 -2.27 3.24 -16.92
N THR A 14 -2.16 4.57 -16.85
CA THR A 14 -0.85 5.26 -16.84
C THR A 14 -0.32 5.54 -15.44
N HIS A 15 -1.20 5.92 -14.49
CA HIS A 15 -0.78 6.41 -13.17
C HIS A 15 -1.03 5.44 -12.02
N ALA A 16 -1.93 4.49 -12.18
CA ALA A 16 -2.30 3.61 -11.08
C ALA A 16 -1.21 2.61 -10.62
N PRO A 17 -0.26 2.14 -11.46
CA PRO A 17 0.88 1.36 -10.95
C PRO A 17 2.00 2.24 -10.37
N THR A 18 2.22 3.45 -10.88
CA THR A 18 3.37 4.28 -10.48
C THR A 18 3.11 5.06 -9.19
N LEU A 19 1.87 5.46 -8.94
CA LEU A 19 1.50 6.26 -7.78
C LEU A 19 1.63 5.52 -6.43
N PRO A 20 1.14 4.26 -6.27
CA PRO A 20 1.34 3.51 -5.03
C PRO A 20 2.82 3.30 -4.72
N LEU A 21 3.65 3.10 -5.74
CA LEU A 21 5.10 2.96 -5.58
C LEU A 21 5.75 4.25 -5.07
N ARG A 22 5.33 5.41 -5.56
CA ARG A 22 5.82 6.71 -5.06
C ARG A 22 5.41 6.98 -3.61
N LEU A 23 4.17 6.68 -3.26
CA LEU A 23 3.69 6.78 -1.87
C LEU A 23 4.44 5.81 -0.95
N ASN A 24 4.74 4.62 -1.44
CA ASN A 24 5.54 3.62 -0.74
C ASN A 24 6.98 4.09 -0.48
N GLU A 25 7.64 4.67 -1.48
CA GLU A 25 8.98 5.24 -1.33
C GLU A 25 8.99 6.38 -0.32
N TYR A 26 7.99 7.27 -0.37
CA TYR A 26 7.91 8.41 0.55
C TYR A 26 7.59 7.97 1.98
N SER A 27 6.76 6.94 2.16
CA SER A 27 6.52 6.31 3.46
C SER A 27 7.83 5.78 4.06
N ARG A 28 8.66 5.06 3.28
CA ARG A 28 9.97 4.56 3.76
C ARG A 28 10.93 5.67 4.17
N GLU A 29 10.93 6.79 3.47
CA GLU A 29 11.77 7.94 3.82
C GLU A 29 11.33 8.56 5.16
N LEU A 30 10.01 8.66 5.37
CA LEU A 30 9.45 9.24 6.59
C LEU A 30 9.55 8.31 7.80
N SER A 31 9.52 6.99 7.60
CA SER A 31 9.70 6.02 8.68
C SER A 31 11.08 6.15 9.33
N TRP A 32 12.12 6.47 8.54
CA TRP A 32 13.48 6.74 9.04
C TRP A 32 13.66 8.09 9.72
N SER A 33 12.71 9.01 9.53
CA SER A 33 12.77 10.38 10.03
C SER A 33 11.98 10.61 11.34
N ASP A 34 11.67 9.54 12.08
CA ASP A 34 10.77 9.54 13.27
C ASP A 34 9.34 10.05 13.01
N GLN A 35 8.97 10.28 11.74
CA GLN A 35 7.62 10.71 11.31
C GLN A 35 6.74 9.49 11.03
N THR A 36 6.65 8.63 12.03
CA THR A 36 6.02 7.31 11.99
C THR A 36 4.51 7.36 11.67
N GLU A 37 3.78 8.34 12.19
CA GLU A 37 2.35 8.53 11.91
C GLU A 37 2.07 8.96 10.46
N ALA A 38 2.91 9.85 9.92
CA ALA A 38 2.82 10.28 8.52
C ALA A 38 3.19 9.12 7.57
N SER A 39 4.19 8.32 7.93
CA SER A 39 4.55 7.11 7.18
C SER A 39 3.39 6.12 7.10
N LEU A 40 2.76 5.81 8.24
CA LEU A 40 1.60 4.90 8.28
C LEU A 40 0.47 5.41 7.39
N THR A 41 0.15 6.70 7.49
CA THR A 41 -0.89 7.34 6.67
C THR A 41 -0.61 7.15 5.18
N LEU A 42 0.62 7.37 4.73
CA LEU A 42 1.00 7.22 3.33
C LEU A 42 1.02 5.77 2.86
N ALA A 43 1.45 4.83 3.69
CA ALA A 43 1.41 3.41 3.40
C ALA A 43 -0.04 2.90 3.27
N GLU A 44 -0.95 3.37 4.13
CA GLU A 44 -2.37 3.07 4.05
C GLU A 44 -3.02 3.69 2.80
N GLU A 45 -2.64 4.90 2.42
CA GLU A 45 -3.09 5.52 1.16
C GLU A 45 -2.61 4.74 -0.06
N ALA A 46 -1.34 4.32 -0.08
CA ALA A 46 -0.80 3.46 -1.14
C ALA A 46 -1.60 2.16 -1.25
N LEU A 47 -1.91 1.52 -0.11
CA LEU A 47 -2.72 0.32 -0.07
C LEU A 47 -4.14 0.57 -0.59
N ALA A 48 -4.75 1.70 -0.24
CA ALA A 48 -6.08 2.06 -0.70
C ALA A 48 -6.17 2.31 -2.22
N VAL A 49 -5.07 2.67 -2.87
CA VAL A 49 -4.99 2.87 -4.32
C VAL A 49 -4.71 1.55 -5.04
N ILE A 50 -3.72 0.76 -4.59
CA ILE A 50 -3.33 -0.48 -5.26
C ILE A 50 -4.36 -1.60 -5.08
N TRP A 51 -5.07 -1.64 -3.95
CA TRP A 51 -6.01 -2.72 -3.63
C TRP A 51 -7.13 -2.94 -4.66
N PRO A 52 -7.89 -1.92 -5.10
CA PRO A 52 -8.92 -2.12 -6.12
C PRO A 52 -8.34 -2.57 -7.48
N LEU A 53 -7.13 -2.13 -7.84
CA LEU A 53 -6.45 -2.55 -9.07
C LEU A 53 -6.05 -4.03 -8.99
N PHE A 54 -5.49 -4.42 -7.84
CA PHE A 54 -5.17 -5.81 -7.54
C PHE A 54 -6.42 -6.70 -7.57
N GLN A 55 -7.55 -6.26 -6.99
CA GLN A 55 -8.79 -7.02 -7.06
C GLN A 55 -9.31 -7.18 -8.48
N ALA A 56 -9.11 -6.18 -9.34
CA ALA A 56 -9.52 -6.24 -10.74
C ALA A 56 -8.61 -7.15 -11.59
N ARG A 57 -7.28 -7.12 -11.36
CA ARG A 57 -6.30 -7.94 -12.09
C ARG A 57 -5.22 -8.47 -11.13
N PRO A 58 -5.51 -9.53 -10.34
CA PRO A 58 -4.58 -10.03 -9.33
C PRO A 58 -3.23 -10.47 -9.91
N ALA A 59 -3.24 -11.10 -11.09
CA ALA A 59 -2.02 -11.58 -11.75
C ALA A 59 -1.11 -10.45 -12.27
N ASP A 60 -1.64 -9.26 -12.53
CA ASP A 60 -0.85 -8.14 -13.05
C ASP A 60 -0.26 -7.31 -11.91
N PHE A 61 -1.03 -7.13 -10.83
CA PHE A 61 -0.69 -6.23 -9.73
C PHE A 61 -0.23 -6.93 -8.44
N HIS A 62 -0.09 -8.27 -8.42
CA HIS A 62 0.35 -8.96 -7.19
C HIS A 62 1.71 -8.47 -6.69
N ARG A 63 2.64 -8.17 -7.61
CA ARG A 63 4.00 -7.71 -7.24
C ARG A 63 3.96 -6.33 -6.58
N ASP A 64 3.17 -5.43 -7.14
CA ASP A 64 3.04 -4.06 -6.61
C ASP A 64 2.24 -4.08 -5.30
N GLY A 65 1.19 -4.90 -5.22
CA GLY A 65 0.43 -5.15 -4.01
C GLY A 65 1.29 -5.70 -2.87
N ALA A 66 2.13 -6.70 -3.15
CA ALA A 66 3.07 -7.26 -2.16
C ALA A 66 3.99 -6.17 -1.59
N ARG A 67 4.60 -5.36 -2.46
CA ARG A 67 5.56 -4.32 -2.05
C ARG A 67 4.93 -3.27 -1.13
N VAL A 68 3.69 -2.87 -1.41
CA VAL A 68 2.93 -1.94 -0.55
C VAL A 68 2.58 -2.57 0.80
N LEU A 69 2.17 -3.84 0.79
CA LEU A 69 1.83 -4.58 2.01
C LEU A 69 3.07 -4.84 2.89
N GLU A 70 4.21 -5.19 2.28
CA GLU A 70 5.51 -5.35 2.96
C GLU A 70 5.93 -4.05 3.68
N ASN A 71 5.86 -2.92 2.98
CA ASN A 71 6.20 -1.62 3.57
C ASN A 71 5.24 -1.22 4.71
N LEU A 72 3.94 -1.51 4.56
CA LEU A 72 2.98 -1.25 5.61
C LEU A 72 3.26 -2.10 6.86
N LEU A 73 3.64 -3.37 6.68
CA LEU A 73 4.08 -4.24 7.77
C LEU A 73 5.37 -3.75 8.44
N GLU A 74 6.36 -3.31 7.66
CA GLU A 74 7.62 -2.74 8.16
C GLU A 74 7.33 -1.45 8.96
N THR A 75 6.48 -0.57 8.42
CA THR A 75 6.10 0.67 9.09
C THR A 75 5.36 0.38 10.40
N HIS A 76 4.41 -0.56 10.42
CA HIS A 76 3.75 -0.99 11.65
C HIS A 76 4.76 -1.49 12.69
N GLN A 77 5.73 -2.32 12.30
CA GLN A 77 6.79 -2.80 13.19
C GLN A 77 7.62 -1.65 13.78
N MET A 78 8.03 -0.70 12.95
CA MET A 78 8.79 0.48 13.39
C MET A 78 8.00 1.35 14.36
N CYS A 79 6.69 1.47 14.15
CA CYS A 79 5.78 2.22 15.03
C CYS A 79 5.38 1.44 16.30
N GLY A 80 5.80 0.18 16.45
CA GLY A 80 5.33 -0.71 17.51
C GLY A 80 3.82 -1.01 17.44
N SER A 81 3.19 -0.78 16.29
CA SER A 81 1.78 -1.03 16.04
C SER A 81 1.59 -2.32 15.23
N LYS A 82 0.36 -2.80 15.15
CA LYS A 82 0.01 -3.99 14.36
C LYS A 82 -1.07 -3.64 13.36
N PRO A 83 -1.03 -4.20 12.13
CA PRO A 83 -2.12 -4.06 11.17
C PRO A 83 -3.41 -4.62 11.77
N GLN A 84 -4.50 -3.88 11.62
CA GLN A 84 -5.81 -4.21 12.21
C GLN A 84 -6.94 -3.88 11.22
N GLY A 85 -8.12 -4.44 11.47
CA GLY A 85 -9.32 -4.21 10.67
C GLY A 85 -9.09 -4.52 9.19
N THR A 86 -9.50 -3.58 8.31
CA THR A 86 -9.42 -3.74 6.86
C THR A 86 -7.99 -3.99 6.36
N VAL A 87 -6.96 -3.46 7.02
CA VAL A 87 -5.57 -3.72 6.60
C VAL A 87 -5.22 -5.20 6.80
N LEU A 88 -5.57 -5.75 7.96
CA LEU A 88 -5.33 -7.16 8.27
C LEU A 88 -6.11 -8.08 7.32
N GLU A 89 -7.37 -7.77 7.05
CA GLU A 89 -8.21 -8.51 6.09
C GLU A 89 -7.58 -8.55 4.70
N ARG A 90 -6.99 -7.44 4.25
CA ARG A 90 -6.30 -7.36 2.94
C ARG A 90 -5.03 -8.19 2.91
N ILE A 91 -4.23 -8.17 3.98
CA ILE A 91 -3.04 -9.02 4.12
C ILE A 91 -3.44 -10.51 4.05
N ASP A 92 -4.46 -10.90 4.80
CA ASP A 92 -4.93 -12.28 4.85
C ASP A 92 -5.51 -12.73 3.50
N THR A 93 -6.29 -11.86 2.84
CA THR A 93 -6.83 -12.10 1.51
C THR A 93 -5.71 -12.29 0.48
N PHE A 94 -4.68 -11.46 0.53
CA PHE A 94 -3.54 -11.53 -0.38
C PHE A 94 -2.79 -12.86 -0.22
N LYS A 95 -2.53 -13.29 1.02
CA LYS A 95 -1.93 -14.59 1.33
C LYS A 95 -2.83 -15.76 0.91
N ALA A 96 -4.13 -15.66 1.14
CA ALA A 96 -5.10 -16.70 0.77
C ALA A 96 -5.19 -16.92 -0.75
N MET A 97 -4.89 -15.89 -1.55
CA MET A 97 -4.77 -16.01 -3.01
C MET A 97 -3.46 -16.69 -3.47
N GLY A 98 -2.56 -17.03 -2.54
CA GLY A 98 -1.30 -17.74 -2.83
C GLY A 98 -0.16 -16.84 -3.28
N PHE A 99 -0.29 -15.52 -3.15
CA PHE A 99 0.78 -14.58 -3.50
C PHE A 99 1.78 -14.40 -2.33
N PRO A 100 3.09 -14.28 -2.62
CA PRO A 100 4.12 -14.12 -1.61
C PRO A 100 4.14 -12.70 -1.03
N LEU A 101 4.37 -12.61 0.28
CA LEU A 101 4.46 -11.42 1.12
C LEU A 101 5.68 -11.54 2.04
#